data_AF-A0A2E7CJ78-F1
#
_entry.id   AF-A0A2E7CJ78-F1
#
_cell.length_a   1.000
_cell.length_b   1.000
_cell.length_c   1.000
_cell.angle_alpha   90.00
_cell.angle_beta   90.00
_cell.angle_gamma   90.00
#
_symmetry.space_group_name_H-M   'P 1'
#
loop_
_entity.id
_entity.type
_entity.pdbx_description
1 polymer ?
#
loop_
_entity_poly.entity_id
_entity_poly.type
_entity_poly.pdbx_seq_one_letter_code
_entity_poly.pdbx_strand_id
1 'polypeptide(L)'
;MSNILLTTLAAVSISKAALSEPVKYREFNSGFANFQTSNRPQDRGSYPGFSYLTGIRTRNGPLYVDTQIGLAFPTILTAKTSIGLQYENLRASAGFRPWPLAIGVQVEYGDENLSMLYSYEHWELLDTPTSPESMPSYFMTIGIRWKRK
;
A
#
# COMPACT_ATOMS: atom_id res chain seq x y z
N MET A 1 -23.86 -4.54 -20.68
CA MET A 1 -23.17 -3.53 -19.83
C MET A 1 -23.72 -3.55 -18.40
N SER A 2 -23.66 -4.69 -17.73
CA SER A 2 -24.10 -4.86 -16.33
C SER A 2 -23.16 -5.91 -15.76
N ASN A 3 -22.13 -5.49 -15.02
CA ASN A 3 -21.20 -6.32 -14.23
C ASN A 3 -20.08 -5.47 -13.60
N ILE A 4 -19.92 -4.21 -14.01
CA ILE A 4 -18.92 -3.30 -13.43
C ILE A 4 -19.42 -2.64 -12.12
N LEU A 5 -20.74 -2.46 -11.97
CA LEU A 5 -21.31 -1.94 -10.71
C LEU A 5 -21.26 -2.96 -9.56
N LEU A 6 -21.28 -4.26 -9.86
CA LEU A 6 -21.34 -5.30 -8.83
C LEU A 6 -19.97 -5.54 -8.18
N THR A 7 -18.88 -5.33 -8.90
CA THR A 7 -17.50 -5.41 -8.38
C THR A 7 -17.11 -4.19 -7.56
N THR A 8 -17.67 -3.00 -7.83
CA THR A 8 -17.47 -1.81 -6.98
C THR A 8 -18.27 -1.85 -5.68
N LEU A 9 -19.40 -2.57 -5.65
CA LEU A 9 -20.23 -2.70 -4.45
C LEU A 9 -19.72 -3.78 -3.46
N ALA A 10 -18.96 -4.75 -3.94
CA ALA A 10 -18.33 -5.77 -3.10
C ALA A 10 -17.24 -5.20 -2.16
N ALA A 11 -16.62 -4.08 -2.52
CA ALA A 11 -15.63 -3.40 -1.67
C ALA A 11 -16.24 -2.66 -0.47
N VAL A 12 -17.56 -2.44 -0.45
CA VAL A 12 -18.26 -1.65 0.59
C VAL A 12 -19.03 -2.52 1.58
N SER A 13 -19.13 -3.84 1.35
CA SER A 13 -20.01 -4.72 2.13
C SER A 13 -19.31 -5.49 3.26
N ILE A 14 -18.10 -5.11 3.67
CA ILE A 14 -17.41 -5.70 4.83
C ILE A 14 -18.04 -5.16 6.12
N SER A 15 -19.18 -5.79 6.46
CA SER A 15 -19.68 -6.14 7.78
C SER A 15 -19.72 -5.06 8.87
N LYS A 16 -20.95 -4.67 9.24
CA LYS A 16 -21.38 -4.08 10.52
C LYS A 16 -21.15 -5.02 11.73
N ALA A 17 -19.97 -5.61 11.86
CA ALA A 17 -19.57 -6.32 13.08
C ALA A 17 -18.71 -5.37 13.89
N ALA A 18 -19.27 -4.83 14.98
CA ALA A 18 -18.66 -3.96 16.00
C ALA A 18 -17.25 -3.45 15.63
N LEU A 19 -17.19 -2.59 14.62
CA LEU A 19 -15.94 -2.01 14.15
C LEU A 19 -15.39 -1.20 15.32
N SER A 20 -14.16 -1.49 15.74
CA SER A 20 -13.49 -0.63 16.72
C SER A 20 -13.44 0.79 16.16
N GLU A 21 -13.50 1.79 17.03
CA GLU A 21 -13.38 3.20 16.64
C GLU A 21 -12.20 3.38 15.65
N PRO A 22 -12.43 4.02 14.49
CA PRO A 22 -11.40 4.15 13.47
C PRO A 22 -10.18 4.92 14.00
N VAL A 23 -8.99 4.35 13.83
CA VAL A 23 -7.74 5.00 14.20
C VAL A 23 -7.25 5.84 13.03
N LYS A 24 -7.11 7.15 13.26
CA LYS A 24 -6.52 8.08 12.30
C LYS A 24 -5.02 8.17 12.55
N TYR A 25 -4.24 8.20 11.48
CA TYR A 25 -2.78 8.31 11.58
C TYR A 25 -2.20 9.07 10.40
N ARG A 26 -0.91 9.38 10.50
CA ARG A 26 -0.07 9.82 9.40
C ARG A 26 1.09 8.85 9.24
N GLU A 27 1.60 8.77 8.02
CA GLU A 27 2.68 7.87 7.65
C GLU A 27 3.65 8.61 6.75
N PHE A 28 4.94 8.42 7.00
CA PHE A 28 6.01 8.84 6.11
C PHE A 28 6.79 7.60 5.66
N ASN A 29 7.00 7.47 4.36
CA ASN A 29 7.79 6.40 3.77
C ASN A 29 8.99 6.98 3.02
N SER A 30 10.08 6.22 3.04
CA SER A 30 11.22 6.41 2.16
C SER A 30 11.65 5.05 1.59
N GLY A 31 12.13 5.04 0.36
CA GLY A 31 12.49 3.80 -0.29
C GLY A 31 13.09 3.98 -1.67
N PHE A 32 13.27 2.87 -2.36
CA PHE A 32 13.79 2.83 -3.71
C PHE A 32 12.79 2.15 -4.63
N ALA A 33 12.39 2.88 -5.66
CA ALA A 33 11.64 2.34 -6.78
C ALA A 33 12.64 1.87 -7.83
N ASN A 34 12.56 0.60 -8.17
CA ASN A 34 13.35 0.01 -9.24
C ASN A 34 12.44 -0.03 -10.46
N PHE A 35 12.76 0.81 -11.44
CA PHE A 35 12.06 0.84 -12.72
C PHE A 35 12.91 0.16 -13.77
N GLN A 36 12.27 -0.66 -14.59
CA GLN A 36 12.89 -1.16 -15.81
C GLN A 36 12.51 -0.23 -16.97
N THR A 37 13.44 0.64 -17.39
CA THR A 37 13.15 1.62 -18.46
C THR A 37 13.35 1.04 -19.86
N SER A 38 13.93 -0.17 -19.99
CA SER A 38 14.01 -0.92 -21.26
C SER A 38 14.26 -2.43 -21.03
N ASN A 39 14.15 -3.24 -22.09
CA ASN A 39 14.50 -4.67 -22.09
C ASN A 39 16.01 -4.95 -22.04
N ARG A 40 16.86 -3.94 -21.84
CA ARG A 40 18.31 -4.13 -21.65
C ARG A 40 18.65 -4.15 -20.16
N PRO A 41 19.47 -5.11 -19.68
CA PRO A 41 19.92 -5.16 -18.29
C PRO A 41 20.63 -3.88 -17.79
N GLN A 42 21.13 -3.06 -18.71
CA GLN A 42 21.89 -1.82 -18.46
C GLN A 42 20.99 -0.61 -18.19
N ASP A 43 19.68 -0.69 -18.49
CA ASP A 43 18.71 0.40 -18.32
C ASP A 43 17.88 0.22 -17.04
N ARG A 44 18.51 -0.34 -16.00
CA ARG A 44 17.93 -0.45 -14.66
C ARG A 44 18.21 0.83 -13.88
N GLY A 45 17.15 1.55 -13.52
CA GLY A 45 17.24 2.74 -12.68
C GLY A 45 16.62 2.52 -11.32
N SER A 46 17.38 2.76 -10.25
CA SER A 46 16.84 2.89 -8.90
C SER A 46 16.61 4.37 -8.62
N TYR A 47 15.37 4.75 -8.31
CA TYR A 47 15.01 6.11 -7.97
C TYR A 47 14.58 6.19 -6.51
N PRO A 48 15.10 7.15 -5.73
CA PRO A 48 14.61 7.37 -4.38
C PRO A 48 13.16 7.86 -4.45
N GLY A 49 12.31 7.25 -3.64
CA GLY A 49 10.90 7.59 -3.51
C GLY A 49 10.59 7.93 -2.06
N PHE A 50 9.69 8.91 -1.88
CA PHE A 50 9.18 9.29 -0.57
C PHE A 50 7.68 9.46 -0.64
N SER A 51 6.97 9.16 0.43
CA SER A 51 5.55 9.49 0.51
C SER A 51 5.16 9.99 1.89
N TYR A 52 4.14 10.84 1.93
CA TYR A 52 3.51 11.32 3.15
C TYR A 52 2.01 11.10 3.02
N LEU A 53 1.48 10.21 3.86
CA LEU A 53 0.12 9.70 3.77
C LEU A 53 -0.66 10.05 5.03
N THR A 54 -1.95 10.32 4.87
CA THR A 54 -2.91 10.30 5.96
C THR A 54 -3.81 9.09 5.78
N GLY A 55 -4.10 8.39 6.87
CA GLY A 55 -4.83 7.14 6.81
C GLY A 55 -5.86 6.96 7.91
N ILE A 56 -6.76 6.01 7.67
CA ILE A 56 -7.77 5.53 8.62
C ILE A 56 -7.70 4.01 8.63
N ARG A 57 -7.55 3.45 9.83
CA ARG A 57 -7.62 2.02 10.09
C ARG A 57 -8.87 1.68 10.89
N THR A 58 -9.62 0.70 10.41
CA THR A 58 -10.78 0.17 11.11
C THR A 58 -10.57 -1.32 11.38
N ARG A 59 -10.90 -1.79 12.58
CA ARG A 59 -10.65 -3.19 12.98
C ARG A 59 -11.91 -3.92 13.39
N ASN A 60 -11.89 -5.22 13.19
CA ASN A 60 -12.87 -6.17 13.67
C ASN A 60 -12.12 -7.42 14.16
N GLY A 61 -11.89 -7.49 15.48
CA GLY A 61 -11.00 -8.50 16.06
C GLY A 61 -9.56 -8.39 15.53
N PRO A 62 -8.91 -9.49 15.12
CA PRO A 62 -7.57 -9.46 14.54
C PRO A 62 -7.54 -8.91 13.12
N LEU A 63 -8.68 -8.83 12.43
CA LEU A 63 -8.77 -8.31 11.06
C LEU A 63 -8.83 -6.79 11.06
N TYR A 64 -8.13 -6.15 10.13
CA TYR A 64 -8.24 -4.72 9.89
C TYR A 64 -8.32 -4.37 8.41
N VAL A 65 -8.96 -3.25 8.14
CA VAL A 65 -8.95 -2.56 6.85
C VAL A 65 -8.25 -1.22 7.04
N ASP A 66 -7.40 -0.86 6.09
CA ASP A 66 -6.57 0.33 6.17
C ASP A 66 -6.60 1.08 4.85
N THR A 67 -7.02 2.36 4.89
CA THR A 67 -7.17 3.20 3.70
C THR A 67 -6.38 4.48 3.88
N GLN A 68 -5.60 4.86 2.86
CA GLN A 68 -4.65 5.96 2.88
C GLN A 68 -4.71 6.78 1.60
N ILE A 69 -4.48 8.08 1.74
CA ILE A 69 -4.26 9.01 0.64
C ILE A 69 -3.17 10.01 1.02
N GLY A 70 -2.39 10.46 0.06
CA GLY A 70 -1.42 11.50 0.30
C GLY A 70 -0.54 11.78 -0.90
N LEU A 71 0.62 12.35 -0.61
CA LEU A 71 1.57 12.73 -1.64
C LEU A 71 2.67 11.69 -1.73
N ALA A 72 3.09 11.39 -2.95
CA ALA A 72 4.23 10.54 -3.22
C ALA A 72 5.11 11.19 -4.28
N PHE A 73 6.41 11.20 -4.06
CA PHE A 73 7.38 11.54 -5.09
C PHE A 73 7.82 10.24 -5.80
N PRO A 74 7.79 10.17 -7.14
CA PRO A 74 7.56 11.28 -8.09
C PRO A 74 6.10 11.49 -8.55
N THR A 75 5.16 10.60 -8.22
CA THR A 75 3.80 10.56 -8.82
C THR A 75 2.83 11.65 -8.35
N ILE A 76 3.29 12.58 -7.52
CA ILE A 76 2.60 13.71 -6.84
C ILE A 76 1.50 13.24 -5.88
N LEU A 77 0.60 12.36 -6.30
CA LEU A 77 -0.50 11.81 -5.51
C LEU A 77 -0.37 10.29 -5.39
N THR A 78 -0.85 9.73 -4.29
CA THR A 78 -1.06 8.29 -4.15
C THR A 78 -2.24 7.96 -3.23
N ALA A 79 -2.84 6.79 -3.46
CA ALA A 79 -3.82 6.18 -2.58
C ALA A 79 -3.49 4.70 -2.38
N LYS A 80 -3.80 4.16 -1.20
CA LYS A 80 -3.56 2.77 -0.83
C LYS A 80 -4.71 2.24 0.02
N THR A 81 -5.21 1.05 -0.29
CA THR A 81 -6.15 0.31 0.55
C THR A 81 -5.59 -1.08 0.82
N SER A 82 -5.63 -1.54 2.06
CA SER A 82 -5.13 -2.86 2.44
C SER A 82 -6.03 -3.56 3.44
N ILE A 83 -5.99 -4.88 3.43
CA ILE A 83 -6.63 -5.75 4.41
C ILE A 83 -5.51 -6.53 5.10
N GLY A 84 -5.56 -6.62 6.42
CA GLY A 84 -4.50 -7.26 7.19
C GLY A 84 -4.95 -7.88 8.48
N LEU A 85 -4.00 -8.58 9.10
CA LEU A 85 -4.14 -9.22 10.40
C LEU A 85 -3.21 -8.54 11.39
N GLN A 86 -3.70 -8.35 12.60
CA GLN A 86 -2.95 -7.84 13.73
C GLN A 86 -2.82 -8.92 14.79
N TYR A 87 -1.60 -9.09 15.30
CA TYR A 87 -1.28 -9.88 16.47
C TYR A 87 -0.32 -9.08 17.36
N GLU A 88 -0.80 -8.69 18.54
CA GLU A 88 -0.06 -7.82 19.47
C GLU A 88 0.45 -6.53 18.81
N ASN A 89 1.77 -6.34 18.79
CA ASN A 89 2.50 -5.23 18.18
C ASN A 89 2.89 -5.47 16.72
N LEU A 90 2.56 -6.63 16.14
CA LEU A 90 2.83 -6.98 14.76
C LEU A 90 1.55 -6.88 13.92
N ARG A 91 1.67 -6.27 12.75
CA ARG A 91 0.60 -6.13 11.77
C ARG A 91 1.14 -6.51 10.40
N ALA A 92 0.39 -7.32 9.67
CA ALA A 92 0.72 -7.69 8.30
C ALA A 92 -0.49 -7.48 7.40
N SER A 93 -0.32 -6.81 6.26
CA SER A 93 -1.39 -6.61 5.28
C SER A 93 -0.93 -6.87 3.86
N ALA A 94 -1.91 -7.24 3.03
CA ALA A 94 -1.82 -7.16 1.59
C ALA A 94 -2.75 -6.04 1.12
N GLY A 95 -2.31 -5.26 0.13
CA GLY A 95 -3.05 -4.10 -0.32
C GLY A 95 -2.85 -3.79 -1.78
N PHE A 96 -3.72 -2.91 -2.26
CA PHE A 96 -3.68 -2.36 -3.60
C PHE A 96 -3.56 -0.83 -3.51
N ARG A 97 -2.87 -0.25 -4.48
CA ARG A 97 -2.87 1.17 -4.75
C ARG A 97 -3.65 1.37 -6.05
N PRO A 98 -4.77 2.12 -6.05
CA PRO A 98 -5.40 2.52 -7.29
C PRO A 98 -4.51 3.47 -8.10
N TRP A 99 -3.67 4.25 -7.41
CA TRP A 99 -2.78 5.24 -8.04
C TRP A 99 -1.52 5.48 -7.20
N PRO A 100 -0.30 5.37 -7.79
CA PRO A 100 -0.04 4.62 -9.02
C PRO A 100 -0.49 3.16 -8.85
N LEU A 101 -0.89 2.52 -9.94
CA LEU A 101 -1.47 1.17 -9.89
C LEU A 101 -0.42 0.15 -9.40
N ALA A 102 -0.64 -0.41 -8.21
CA ALA A 102 0.26 -1.38 -7.61
C ALA A 102 -0.47 -2.33 -6.66
N ILE A 103 0.13 -3.49 -6.38
CA ILE A 103 -0.24 -4.37 -5.28
C ILE A 103 0.99 -4.64 -4.42
N GLY A 104 0.79 -4.95 -3.15
CA GLY A 104 1.94 -5.25 -2.31
C GLY A 104 1.56 -5.76 -0.96
N VAL A 105 2.61 -6.06 -0.21
CA VAL A 105 2.53 -6.48 1.18
C VAL A 105 3.21 -5.46 2.08
N GLN A 106 2.73 -5.35 3.30
CA GLN A 106 3.29 -4.48 4.32
C GLN A 106 3.35 -5.21 5.64
N VAL A 107 4.46 -5.04 6.34
CA VAL A 107 4.63 -5.46 7.73
C VAL A 107 4.86 -4.23 8.57
N GLU A 108 4.18 -4.13 9.70
CA GLU A 108 4.23 -3.02 10.63
C GLU A 108 4.49 -3.56 12.03
N TYR A 109 5.44 -2.95 12.73
CA TYR A 109 5.84 -3.29 14.09
C TYR A 109 5.76 -2.05 14.99
N GLY A 110 5.03 -2.16 16.10
CA GLY A 110 4.83 -1.09 17.07
C GLY A 110 3.39 -0.99 17.55
N ASP A 111 3.04 0.14 18.16
CA ASP A 111 1.69 0.37 18.71
C ASP A 111 0.88 1.36 17.84
N GLU A 112 -0.28 1.80 18.33
CA GLU A 112 -1.09 2.79 17.60
C GLU A 112 -0.51 4.20 17.62
N ASN A 113 0.35 4.52 18.60
CA ASN A 113 0.92 5.84 18.77
C ASN A 113 2.11 6.05 17.83
N LEU A 114 2.97 5.04 17.72
CA LEU A 114 4.15 5.02 16.87
C LEU A 114 4.48 3.60 16.43
N SER A 115 4.67 3.42 15.13
CA SER A 115 5.10 2.16 14.54
C SER A 115 6.05 2.37 13.38
N MET A 116 6.88 1.36 13.13
CA MET A 116 7.73 1.27 11.96
C MET A 116 7.11 0.27 11.00
N LEU A 117 7.29 0.49 9.70
CA LEU A 117 6.75 -0.40 8.69
C LEU A 117 7.72 -0.62 7.55
N TYR A 118 7.62 -1.80 6.95
CA TYR A 118 8.31 -2.20 5.76
C TYR A 118 7.27 -2.59 4.72
N SER A 119 7.43 -2.15 3.48
CA SER A 119 6.54 -2.57 2.40
C SER A 119 7.29 -2.96 1.14
N TYR A 120 6.73 -3.93 0.44
CA TYR A 120 7.17 -4.36 -0.88
C TYR A 120 5.96 -4.30 -1.81
N GLU A 121 6.07 -3.51 -2.86
CA GLU A 121 5.00 -3.26 -3.81
C GLU A 121 5.48 -3.53 -5.23
N HIS A 122 4.63 -4.19 -5.99
CA HIS A 122 4.81 -4.48 -7.40
C HIS A 122 3.94 -3.51 -8.20
N TRP A 123 4.58 -2.76 -9.09
CA TRP A 123 3.98 -1.75 -9.94
C TRP A 123 3.80 -2.35 -11.35
N GLU A 124 3.11 -1.63 -12.25
CA GLU A 124 2.94 -2.07 -13.67
C GLU A 124 2.10 -3.35 -13.85
N LEU A 125 1.08 -3.54 -13.00
CA LEU A 125 0.18 -4.71 -13.03
C LEU A 125 -0.52 -4.98 -14.37
N LEU A 126 -0.60 -3.98 -15.24
CA LEU A 126 -1.26 -4.06 -16.54
C LEU A 126 -0.27 -4.15 -17.71
N ASP A 127 1.03 -4.01 -17.45
CA ASP A 127 2.03 -4.17 -18.51
C ASP A 127 2.26 -5.64 -18.79
N THR A 128 2.14 -6.00 -20.05
CA THR A 128 2.46 -7.34 -20.51
C THR A 128 3.99 -7.44 -20.58
N PRO A 129 4.63 -8.43 -19.95
CA PRO A 129 6.08 -8.60 -20.06
C PRO A 129 6.43 -8.74 -21.54
N THR A 130 7.14 -7.75 -22.10
CA THR A 130 7.52 -7.76 -23.51
C THR A 130 8.69 -8.71 -23.78
N SER A 131 9.37 -9.19 -22.73
CA SER A 131 10.37 -10.25 -22.78
C SER A 131 10.42 -11.07 -21.48
N PRO A 132 10.91 -12.32 -21.51
CA PRO A 132 11.11 -13.15 -20.31
C PRO A 132 12.13 -12.57 -19.31
N GLU A 133 12.93 -11.59 -19.73
CA GLU A 133 13.95 -10.91 -18.92
C GLU A 133 13.45 -9.58 -18.33
N SER A 134 12.24 -9.15 -18.69
CA SER A 134 11.59 -7.98 -18.13
C SER A 134 11.17 -8.29 -16.69
N MET A 135 11.98 -7.88 -15.71
CA MET A 135 11.58 -7.93 -14.30
C MET A 135 10.60 -6.79 -14.04
N PRO A 136 9.53 -7.04 -13.27
CA PRO A 136 8.54 -6.02 -13.01
C PRO A 136 9.11 -4.90 -12.15
N SER A 137 8.63 -3.67 -12.34
CA SER A 137 8.98 -2.55 -11.47
C SER A 137 8.49 -2.79 -10.05
N TYR A 138 9.36 -2.61 -9.05
CA TYR A 138 9.02 -2.81 -7.64
C TYR A 138 9.48 -1.64 -6.77
N PHE A 139 8.71 -1.39 -5.73
CA PHE A 139 8.98 -0.35 -4.75
C PHE A 139 9.10 -0.95 -3.35
N MET A 140 10.26 -0.75 -2.74
CA MET A 140 10.52 -1.16 -1.37
C MET A 140 10.63 0.06 -0.49
N THR A 141 9.89 0.09 0.61
CA THR A 141 9.91 1.22 1.54
C THR A 141 10.11 0.80 2.98
N ILE A 142 10.76 1.68 3.73
CA ILE A 142 10.70 1.72 5.19
C ILE A 142 9.94 3.00 5.55
N GLY A 143 9.05 2.90 6.53
CA GLY A 143 8.23 4.00 6.96
C GLY A 143 8.05 4.07 8.46
N ILE A 144 7.58 5.23 8.90
CA ILE A 144 7.17 5.50 10.27
C ILE A 144 5.74 5.99 10.21
N ARG A 145 4.91 5.48 11.12
CA ARG A 145 3.51 5.84 11.26
C ARG A 145 3.23 6.31 12.68
N TRP A 146 2.45 7.37 12.81
CA TRP A 146 2.08 7.93 14.11
C TRP A 146 0.62 8.34 14.16
N LYS A 147 0.00 8.21 15.34
CA LYS A 147 -1.39 8.55 15.56
C LYS A 147 -1.66 10.03 15.27
N ARG A 148 -2.76 10.30 14.57
CA ARG A 148 -3.28 11.65 14.38
C ARG A 148 -4.36 11.89 15.42
N LYS A 149 -4.14 12.93 16.24
CA LYS A 149 -5.15 13.43 17.17
C LYS A 149 -6.34 14.02 16.43
#